data_AF-A0A534KPX5-F1
#
_entry.id   AF-A0A534KPX5-F1
#
_cell.length_a   1.000
_cell.length_b   1.000
_cell.length_c   1.000
_cell.angle_alpha   90.00
_cell.angle_beta   90.00
_cell.angle_gamma   90.00
#
_symmetry.space_group_name_H-M   'P 1'
#
loop_
_entity.id
_entity.type
_entity.pdbx_description
1 polymer ?
#
loop_
_entity_poly.entity_id
_entity_poly.type
_entity_poly.pdbx_seq_one_letter_code
_entity_poly.pdbx_strand_id
1 'polypeptide(L)'
;MAGSSAEETLEAGIRAARKLSMDGTRAIYDLTSGVDFSKPRRTAEAIARVVWEQDVESWWTWEGTEPVFKPNRTVEIRLPRDPDRKVAKAAAEFQADLKEEFAPSIDSYLYSLNDDRADWFSIFFLGPLWTYILQHAENRQRQQEALDRLFAEMAGCIVVVPR
;
A
#
# COMPACT_ATOMS: atom_id res chain seq x y z
N MET A 1 -16.59 -20.20 -5.32
CA MET A 1 -15.56 -21.21 -5.02
C MET A 1 -14.26 -21.04 -5.82
N ALA A 2 -14.25 -20.53 -7.07
CA ALA A 2 -13.00 -20.31 -7.83
C ALA A 2 -12.20 -19.03 -7.46
N GLY A 3 -12.79 -18.15 -6.64
CA GLY A 3 -12.20 -16.85 -6.28
C GLY A 3 -11.03 -16.92 -5.30
N SER A 4 -11.10 -17.77 -4.25
CA SER A 4 -10.07 -17.77 -3.19
C SER A 4 -8.78 -18.46 -3.62
N SER A 5 -8.85 -19.54 -4.39
CA SER A 5 -7.65 -20.25 -4.89
C SER A 5 -6.75 -19.37 -5.78
N ALA A 6 -7.32 -18.53 -6.65
CA ALA A 6 -6.55 -17.60 -7.46
C ALA A 6 -5.94 -16.44 -6.63
N GLU A 7 -6.60 -16.03 -5.54
CA GLU A 7 -6.11 -15.00 -4.63
C GLU A 7 -4.97 -15.51 -3.76
N GLU A 8 -5.15 -16.69 -3.19
CA GLU A 8 -4.13 -17.40 -2.42
C GLU A 8 -2.88 -17.63 -3.27
N THR A 9 -3.05 -17.95 -4.57
CA THR A 9 -1.93 -18.11 -5.51
C THR A 9 -1.23 -16.78 -5.80
N LEU A 10 -1.97 -15.68 -5.98
CA LEU A 10 -1.42 -14.34 -6.21
C LEU A 10 -0.62 -13.86 -4.99
N GLU A 11 -1.22 -13.94 -3.79
CA GLU A 11 -0.55 -13.53 -2.55
C GLU A 11 0.67 -14.40 -2.24
N ALA A 12 0.60 -15.71 -2.48
CA ALA A 12 1.76 -16.59 -2.34
C ALA A 12 2.91 -16.18 -3.28
N GLY A 13 2.59 -15.81 -4.52
CA GLY A 13 3.57 -15.25 -5.46
C GLY A 13 4.21 -13.96 -4.95
N ILE A 14 3.41 -13.04 -4.43
CA ILE A 14 3.90 -11.76 -3.85
C ILE A 14 4.79 -12.02 -2.62
N ARG A 15 4.38 -12.94 -1.73
CA ARG A 15 5.19 -13.35 -0.56
C ARG A 15 6.53 -13.96 -0.99
N ALA A 16 6.52 -14.80 -2.02
CA ALA A 16 7.74 -15.42 -2.55
C ALA A 16 8.69 -14.40 -3.24
N ALA A 17 8.15 -13.30 -3.77
CA ALA A 17 8.93 -12.22 -4.36
C ALA A 17 9.63 -11.33 -3.31
N ARG A 18 9.23 -11.42 -2.03
CA ARG A 18 9.81 -10.65 -0.94
C ARG A 18 11.23 -11.12 -0.62
N LYS A 19 12.17 -10.18 -0.57
CA LYS A 19 13.57 -10.41 -0.16
C LYS A 19 13.99 -9.33 0.83
N LEU A 20 14.77 -9.70 1.84
CA LEU A 20 15.41 -8.72 2.71
C LEU A 20 16.77 -8.30 2.12
N SER A 21 17.14 -7.04 2.29
CA SER A 21 18.51 -6.58 2.07
C SER A 21 19.46 -7.30 3.05
N MET A 22 20.75 -7.34 2.71
CA MET A 22 21.76 -8.03 3.54
C MET A 22 21.85 -7.50 4.97
N ASP A 23 21.58 -6.20 5.16
CA ASP A 23 21.57 -5.52 6.45
C ASP A 23 20.18 -5.55 7.15
N GLY A 24 19.16 -6.13 6.51
CA GLY A 24 17.79 -6.22 7.02
C GLY A 24 17.03 -4.90 7.08
N THR A 25 17.63 -3.78 6.65
CA THR A 25 17.04 -2.43 6.72
C THR A 25 16.00 -2.19 5.63
N ARG A 26 15.91 -3.08 4.63
CA ARG A 26 14.96 -2.97 3.52
C ARG A 26 14.30 -4.31 3.21
N ALA A 27 12.98 -4.29 3.06
CA ALA A 27 12.21 -5.36 2.43
C ALA A 27 11.92 -4.98 0.98
N ILE A 28 12.33 -5.83 0.04
CA ILE A 28 12.20 -5.60 -1.39
C ILE A 28 11.18 -6.61 -1.93
N TYR A 29 10.09 -6.11 -2.50
CA TYR A 29 9.11 -6.89 -3.23
C TYR A 29 9.38 -6.72 -4.72
N ASP A 30 10.04 -7.71 -5.33
CA ASP A 30 10.38 -7.65 -6.75
C ASP A 30 9.23 -8.22 -7.61
N LEU A 31 8.29 -7.35 -7.98
CA LEU A 31 7.06 -7.70 -8.70
C LEU A 31 7.17 -7.39 -10.21
N THR A 32 8.41 -7.24 -10.70
CA THR A 32 8.70 -7.00 -12.12
C THR A 32 8.31 -8.18 -13.02
N SER A 33 8.14 -9.36 -12.43
CA SER A 33 7.71 -10.59 -13.11
C SER A 33 6.86 -11.46 -12.18
N GLY A 34 6.05 -12.35 -12.77
CA GLY A 34 5.26 -13.34 -12.03
C GLY A 34 3.97 -12.82 -11.38
N VAL A 35 3.68 -11.52 -11.49
CA VAL A 35 2.43 -10.90 -11.02
C VAL A 35 1.62 -10.38 -12.21
N ASP A 36 0.33 -10.74 -12.26
CA ASP A 36 -0.60 -10.27 -13.30
C ASP A 36 -1.30 -8.98 -12.87
N PHE A 37 -1.00 -7.88 -13.56
CA PHE A 37 -1.61 -6.57 -13.32
C PHE A 37 -2.85 -6.29 -14.18
N SER A 38 -3.38 -7.28 -14.91
CA SER A 38 -4.61 -7.13 -15.73
C SER A 38 -5.84 -6.74 -14.91
N LYS A 39 -5.82 -7.01 -13.60
CA LYS A 39 -6.82 -6.60 -12.60
C LYS A 39 -6.16 -5.69 -11.56
N PRO A 40 -5.90 -4.42 -11.88
CA PRO A 40 -5.02 -3.56 -11.09
C PRO A 40 -5.48 -3.38 -9.64
N ARG A 41 -6.78 -3.14 -9.41
CA ARG A 41 -7.36 -3.01 -8.06
C ARG A 41 -7.14 -4.25 -7.21
N ARG A 42 -7.51 -5.43 -7.72
CA ARG A 42 -7.34 -6.71 -7.01
C ARG A 42 -5.87 -7.01 -6.71
N THR A 43 -4.99 -6.67 -7.65
CA THR A 43 -3.55 -6.90 -7.51
C THR A 43 -2.97 -5.99 -6.43
N ALA A 44 -3.36 -4.72 -6.40
CA ALA A 44 -2.94 -3.79 -5.36
C ALA A 44 -3.48 -4.15 -3.98
N GLU A 45 -4.74 -4.61 -3.87
CA GLU A 45 -5.32 -5.12 -2.62
C GLU A 45 -4.53 -6.31 -2.08
N ALA A 46 -4.15 -7.26 -2.95
CA ALA A 46 -3.34 -8.42 -2.57
C ALA A 46 -1.93 -8.02 -2.12
N ILE A 47 -1.30 -7.06 -2.82
CA ILE A 47 0.02 -6.55 -2.43
C ILE A 47 -0.05 -5.80 -1.09
N ALA A 48 -1.05 -4.94 -0.89
CA ALA A 48 -1.29 -4.25 0.37
C ALA A 48 -1.49 -5.22 1.53
N ARG A 49 -2.26 -6.30 1.32
CA ARG A 49 -2.45 -7.35 2.32
C ARG A 49 -1.12 -8.00 2.70
N VAL A 50 -0.34 -8.43 1.70
CA VAL A 50 0.93 -9.12 1.94
C VAL A 50 1.94 -8.18 2.63
N VAL A 51 2.05 -6.93 2.17
CA VAL A 51 2.96 -5.94 2.78
C VAL A 51 2.52 -5.61 4.21
N TRP A 52 1.22 -5.54 4.47
CA TRP A 52 0.69 -5.38 5.83
C TRP A 52 1.14 -6.51 6.74
N GLU A 53 0.83 -7.75 6.38
CA GLU A 53 1.11 -8.94 7.18
C GLU A 53 2.61 -9.17 7.41
N GLN A 54 3.44 -8.92 6.39
CA GLN A 54 4.87 -9.26 6.44
C GLN A 54 5.72 -8.17 7.11
N ASP A 55 5.28 -6.92 7.06
CA ASP A 55 6.10 -5.77 7.43
C ASP A 55 5.35 -4.76 8.29
N VAL A 56 4.25 -4.19 7.76
CA VAL A 56 3.68 -2.94 8.30
C VAL A 56 2.90 -3.14 9.59
N GLU A 57 2.21 -4.27 9.78
CA GLU A 57 1.43 -4.53 11.01
C GLU A 57 2.31 -4.40 12.27
N SER A 58 3.56 -4.88 12.20
CA SER A 58 4.51 -4.83 13.31
C SER A 58 5.09 -3.44 13.60
N TRP A 59 4.89 -2.47 12.71
CA TRP A 59 5.50 -1.15 12.84
C TRP A 59 4.79 -0.24 13.82
N TRP A 60 3.61 -0.62 14.31
CA TRP A 60 2.82 0.26 15.13
C TRP A 60 1.97 -0.48 16.15
N THR A 61 1.58 0.25 17.18
CA THR A 61 0.65 -0.22 18.21
C THR A 61 -0.07 0.99 18.80
N TRP A 62 -1.19 0.76 19.46
CA TRP A 62 -1.84 1.79 20.27
C TRP A 62 -1.16 1.91 21.64
N GLU A 63 -0.85 3.15 22.04
CA GLU A 63 -0.55 3.51 23.43
C GLU A 63 -1.63 4.51 23.90
N GLY A 64 -2.71 3.98 24.47
CA GLY A 64 -3.90 4.78 24.79
C GLY A 64 -4.63 5.22 23.52
N THR A 65 -4.75 6.54 23.31
CA THR A 65 -5.42 7.10 22.12
C THR A 65 -4.48 7.45 20.97
N GLU A 66 -3.17 7.36 21.19
CA GLU A 66 -2.16 7.70 20.19
C GLU A 66 -1.52 6.43 19.62
N PRO A 67 -1.34 6.33 18.29
CA PRO A 67 -0.55 5.26 17.70
C PRO A 67 0.94 5.59 17.88
N VAL A 68 1.71 4.59 18.29
CA VAL A 68 3.18 4.68 18.33
C VAL A 68 3.74 3.98 17.11
N PHE A 69 4.41 4.75 16.25
CA PHE A 69 5.01 4.27 15.01
C PHE A 69 6.52 4.05 15.18
N LYS A 70 6.97 2.81 14.93
CA LYS A 70 8.34 2.32 15.06
C LYS A 70 8.66 1.38 13.89
N PRO A 71 8.87 1.90 12.67
CA PRO A 71 9.28 1.08 11.54
C PRO A 71 10.68 0.52 11.79
N ASN A 72 10.87 -0.76 11.48
CA ASN A 72 12.16 -1.43 11.61
C ASN A 72 12.90 -1.61 10.27
N ARG A 73 12.26 -1.21 9.15
CA ARG A 73 12.81 -1.25 7.80
C ARG A 73 12.01 -0.37 6.85
N THR A 74 12.58 -0.07 5.69
CA THR A 74 11.86 0.51 4.54
C THR A 74 11.31 -0.61 3.65
N VAL A 75 10.15 -0.41 3.04
CA VAL A 75 9.59 -1.32 2.03
C VAL A 75 9.84 -0.71 0.64
N GLU A 76 10.44 -1.48 -0.26
CA GLU A 76 10.64 -1.14 -1.67
C GLU A 76 9.80 -2.09 -2.53
N ILE A 77 8.83 -1.55 -3.27
CA ILE A 77 8.00 -2.31 -4.21
C ILE A 77 8.49 -2.01 -5.61
N ARG A 78 9.04 -3.02 -6.30
CA ARG A 78 9.51 -2.88 -7.68
C ARG A 78 8.44 -3.33 -8.64
N LEU A 79 8.15 -2.49 -9.63
CA LEU A 79 7.11 -2.73 -10.62
C LEU A 79 7.70 -2.65 -12.02
N PRO A 80 7.07 -3.32 -13.01
CA PRO A 80 7.44 -3.13 -14.41
C PRO A 80 7.24 -1.66 -14.83
N ARG A 81 8.20 -1.12 -15.59
CA ARG A 81 8.29 0.31 -15.97
C ARG A 81 7.09 0.87 -16.73
N ASP A 82 6.37 0.04 -17.48
CA ASP A 82 5.25 0.47 -18.32
C ASP A 82 3.94 -0.24 -17.93
N PRO A 83 3.03 0.45 -17.22
CA PRO A 83 1.65 0.00 -17.14
C PRO A 83 1.01 0.11 -18.53
N ASP A 84 0.34 -0.95 -19.00
CA ASP A 84 -0.57 -0.86 -20.15
C ASP A 84 -1.56 0.31 -19.93
N ARG A 85 -1.98 1.00 -21.00
CA ARG A 85 -2.97 2.08 -20.98
C ARG A 85 -4.20 1.77 -20.12
N LYS A 86 -4.61 0.49 -20.03
CA LYS A 86 -5.70 0.04 -19.14
C LYS A 86 -5.44 0.29 -17.66
N VAL A 87 -4.21 0.06 -17.22
CA VAL A 87 -3.78 0.22 -15.83
C VAL A 87 -3.70 1.70 -15.46
N ALA A 88 -3.14 2.53 -16.34
CA ALA A 88 -3.11 3.98 -16.17
C ALA A 88 -4.53 4.59 -16.09
N LYS A 89 -5.44 4.13 -16.95
CA LYS A 89 -6.85 4.55 -16.91
C LYS A 89 -7.53 4.16 -15.59
N ALA A 90 -7.35 2.91 -15.17
CA ALA A 90 -7.94 2.42 -13.92
C ALA A 90 -7.43 3.22 -12.71
N ALA A 91 -6.16 3.62 -12.71
CA ALA A 91 -5.59 4.44 -11.63
C ALA A 91 -6.17 5.84 -11.57
N ALA A 92 -6.40 6.47 -12.72
CA ALA A 92 -7.06 7.78 -12.77
C ALA A 92 -8.52 7.71 -12.27
N GLU A 93 -9.26 6.67 -12.65
CA GLU A 93 -10.62 6.41 -12.15
C GLU A 93 -10.60 6.18 -10.63
N PHE A 94 -9.70 5.33 -10.14
CA PHE A 94 -9.57 5.06 -8.71
C PHE A 94 -9.11 6.28 -7.91
N GLN A 95 -8.23 7.13 -8.46
CA GLN A 95 -7.85 8.38 -7.82
C GLN A 95 -9.05 9.33 -7.66
N ALA A 96 -9.97 9.35 -8.62
CA ALA A 96 -11.20 10.12 -8.52
C ALA A 96 -12.10 9.56 -7.41
N ASP A 97 -12.29 8.23 -7.38
CA ASP A 97 -13.05 7.55 -6.33
C ASP A 97 -12.44 7.80 -4.93
N LEU A 98 -11.11 7.74 -4.81
CA LEU A 98 -10.41 8.01 -3.55
C LEU A 98 -10.68 9.41 -3.02
N LYS A 99 -10.73 10.42 -3.91
CA LYS A 99 -11.03 11.81 -3.52
C LYS A 99 -12.47 11.99 -3.06
N GLU A 100 -13.39 11.18 -3.56
CA GLU A 100 -14.80 11.21 -3.14
C GLU A 100 -15.02 10.42 -1.84
N GLU A 101 -14.31 9.32 -1.63
CA GLU A 101 -14.56 8.36 -0.55
C GLU A 101 -13.69 8.59 0.70
N PHE A 102 -12.48 9.12 0.55
CA PHE A 102 -11.53 9.29 1.66
C PHE A 102 -11.39 10.74 2.11
N ALA A 103 -11.17 10.91 3.42
CA ALA A 103 -11.13 12.18 4.11
C ALA A 103 -10.11 13.18 3.50
N PRO A 104 -10.24 14.50 3.78
CA PRO A 104 -9.30 15.54 3.32
C PRO A 104 -7.82 15.27 3.61
N SER A 105 -7.52 14.38 4.56
CA SER A 105 -6.17 13.95 4.94
C SER A 105 -5.47 13.11 3.87
N ILE A 106 -6.19 12.19 3.22
CA ILE A 106 -5.64 11.45 2.07
C ILE A 106 -5.46 12.40 0.89
N ASP A 107 -6.37 13.35 0.70
CA ASP A 107 -6.27 14.33 -0.37
C ASP A 107 -4.99 15.17 -0.25
N SER A 108 -4.61 15.63 0.95
CA SER A 108 -3.33 16.35 1.15
C SER A 108 -2.08 15.51 0.85
N TYR A 109 -2.12 14.20 1.10
CA TYR A 109 -1.01 13.30 0.79
C TYR A 109 -0.99 12.91 -0.69
N LEU A 110 -2.14 12.65 -1.30
CA LEU A 110 -2.27 12.45 -2.74
C LEU A 110 -1.87 13.71 -3.52
N TYR A 111 -2.11 14.91 -2.95
CA TYR A 111 -1.68 16.18 -3.53
C TYR A 111 -0.16 16.37 -3.46
N SER A 112 0.52 15.84 -2.44
CA SER A 112 1.99 15.86 -2.36
C SER A 112 2.64 14.80 -3.26
N LEU A 113 1.92 13.73 -3.58
CA LEU A 113 2.30 12.76 -4.62
C LEU A 113 2.12 13.31 -6.04
N ASN A 114 1.39 14.41 -6.22
CA ASN A 114 1.04 15.06 -7.49
C ASN A 114 2.21 15.82 -8.16
N ASP A 115 3.42 15.70 -7.62
CA ASP A 115 4.66 15.90 -8.40
C ASP A 115 4.72 14.80 -9.49
N ASP A 116 5.56 14.92 -10.53
CA ASP A 116 5.62 14.05 -11.74
C ASP A 116 5.88 12.53 -11.48
N ARG A 117 5.78 12.07 -10.22
CA ARG A 117 6.09 10.74 -9.70
C ARG A 117 4.91 10.03 -9.02
N ALA A 118 3.66 10.49 -9.15
CA ALA A 118 2.49 9.70 -8.74
C ALA A 118 2.41 8.39 -9.55
N ASP A 119 3.10 7.35 -9.08
CA ASP A 119 2.97 6.01 -9.65
C ASP A 119 1.52 5.55 -9.45
N TRP A 120 0.89 5.11 -10.54
CA TRP A 120 -0.46 4.56 -10.58
C TRP A 120 -0.67 3.51 -9.48
N PHE A 121 0.40 2.77 -9.17
CA PHE A 121 0.38 1.75 -8.14
C PHE A 121 0.33 2.32 -6.72
N SER A 122 1.08 3.39 -6.44
CA SER A 122 1.03 4.06 -5.14
C SER A 122 -0.41 4.44 -4.81
N ILE A 123 -1.14 5.00 -5.77
CA ILE A 123 -2.55 5.36 -5.62
C ILE A 123 -3.40 4.13 -5.24
N PHE A 124 -3.26 3.04 -6.01
CA PHE A 124 -4.04 1.82 -5.76
C PHE A 124 -3.67 1.07 -4.48
N PHE A 125 -2.41 1.12 -4.06
CA PHE A 125 -1.90 0.40 -2.90
C PHE A 125 -2.27 1.11 -1.59
N LEU A 126 -2.25 2.45 -1.60
CA LEU A 126 -2.45 3.28 -0.42
C LEU A 126 -3.89 3.20 0.13
N GLY A 127 -4.91 3.10 -0.74
CA GLY A 127 -6.31 2.96 -0.31
C GLY A 127 -6.57 1.68 0.50
N PRO A 128 -6.20 0.49 -0.01
CA PRO A 128 -6.26 -0.75 0.75
C PRO A 128 -5.39 -0.73 2.01
N LEU A 129 -4.18 -0.15 1.96
CA LEU A 129 -3.33 0.00 3.15
C LEU A 129 -4.03 0.80 4.26
N TRP A 130 -4.61 1.94 3.89
CA TRP A 130 -5.40 2.76 4.81
C TRP A 130 -6.61 2.01 5.37
N THR A 131 -7.29 1.22 4.52
CA THR A 131 -8.39 0.37 4.95
C THR A 131 -7.97 -0.63 6.02
N TYR A 132 -6.78 -1.23 5.90
CA TYR A 132 -6.23 -2.09 6.95
C TYR A 132 -5.98 -1.30 8.24
N ILE A 133 -5.34 -0.13 8.18
CA ILE A 133 -5.14 0.72 9.38
C ILE A 133 -6.47 1.02 10.08
N LEU A 134 -7.51 1.39 9.33
CA LEU A 134 -8.84 1.68 9.87
C LEU A 134 -9.54 0.46 10.50
N GLN A 135 -9.27 -0.76 10.01
CA GLN A 135 -9.79 -2.00 10.60
C GLN A 135 -9.18 -2.27 11.99
N HIS A 136 -7.95 -1.84 12.21
CA HIS A 136 -7.23 -2.00 13.48
C HIS A 136 -7.40 -0.80 14.44
N ALA A 137 -8.24 0.19 14.10
CA ALA A 137 -8.55 1.33 14.94
C ALA A 137 -9.76 1.07 15.85
N GLU A 138 -9.64 1.37 17.15
CA GLU A 138 -10.71 1.14 18.13
C GLU A 138 -11.82 2.21 18.05
N ASN A 139 -11.47 3.47 17.80
CA ASN A 139 -12.42 4.57 17.72
C ASN A 139 -12.01 5.60 16.65
N ARG A 140 -12.38 5.29 15.39
CA ARG A 140 -12.02 6.08 14.20
C ARG A 140 -12.32 7.57 14.34
N GLN A 141 -13.48 7.94 14.89
CA GLN A 141 -13.87 9.35 14.97
C GLN A 141 -13.00 10.14 15.95
N ARG A 142 -12.60 9.53 17.08
CA ARG A 142 -11.71 10.18 18.06
C ARG A 142 -10.23 10.12 17.65
N GLN A 143 -9.86 9.14 16.85
CA GLN A 143 -8.48 8.85 16.48
C GLN A 143 -8.12 9.37 15.07
N GLN A 144 -9.04 10.02 14.36
CA GLN A 144 -8.88 10.40 12.95
C GLN A 144 -7.55 11.14 12.68
N GLU A 145 -7.25 12.21 13.43
CA GLU A 145 -6.01 12.98 13.26
C GLU A 145 -4.75 12.16 13.55
N ALA A 146 -4.82 11.22 14.49
CA ALA A 146 -3.71 10.35 14.85
C ALA A 146 -3.48 9.27 13.79
N LEU A 147 -4.57 8.72 13.23
CA LEU A 147 -4.55 7.79 12.11
C LEU A 147 -4.01 8.46 10.86
N ASP A 148 -4.44 9.69 10.56
CA ASP A 148 -3.97 10.45 9.40
C ASP A 148 -2.46 10.69 9.47
N ARG A 149 -1.94 11.07 10.65
CA ARG A 149 -0.50 11.20 10.90
C ARG A 149 0.24 9.88 10.73
N LEU A 150 -0.28 8.81 11.34
CA LEU A 150 0.28 7.46 11.23
C LEU A 150 0.40 7.01 9.76
N PHE A 151 -0.64 7.24 8.98
CA PHE A 151 -0.66 6.87 7.57
C PHE A 151 0.36 7.66 6.75
N ALA A 152 0.50 8.97 6.98
CA ALA A 152 1.51 9.78 6.32
C ALA A 152 2.94 9.31 6.65
N GLU A 153 3.21 8.98 7.91
CA GLU A 153 4.51 8.43 8.35
C GLU A 153 4.79 7.05 7.74
N MET A 154 3.80 6.16 7.74
CA MET A 154 3.90 4.83 7.11
C MET A 154 4.16 4.91 5.61
N ALA A 155 3.41 5.76 4.91
CA ALA A 155 3.57 5.93 3.47
C ALA A 155 4.97 6.46 3.12
N GLY A 156 5.58 7.26 3.99
CA GLY A 156 6.99 7.68 3.87
C GLY A 156 8.02 6.53 3.98
N CYS A 157 7.64 5.40 4.57
CA CYS A 157 8.49 4.20 4.69
C CYS A 157 8.30 3.20 3.54
N ILE A 158 7.40 3.50 2.60
CA ILE A 158 7.07 2.65 1.45
C ILE A 158 7.45 3.39 0.17
N VAL A 159 8.37 2.80 -0.59
CA VAL A 159 8.89 3.36 -1.83
C VAL A 159 8.48 2.46 -2.99
N VAL A 160 7.85 3.04 -4.00
CA VAL A 160 7.53 2.35 -5.25
C VAL A 160 8.58 2.72 -6.29
N VAL A 161 9.18 1.71 -6.94
CA VAL A 161 10.28 1.88 -7.89
C VAL A 161 9.94 1.21 -9.23
N PRO A 162 9.75 1.98 -10.31
CA PRO A 162 9.61 1.41 -11.64
C PRO A 162 10.96 0.83 -12.12
N ARG A 163 10.93 -0.35 -12.74
CA ARG A 163 12.09 -1.10 -13.24
C ARG A 163 11.91 -1.55 -14.67
#